data_AF-A0A9E8SD94-F1
#
_entry.id   AF-A0A9E8SD94-F1
#
_cell.length_a   1.000
_cell.length_b   1.000
_cell.length_c   1.000
_cell.angle_alpha   90.00
_cell.angle_beta   90.00
_cell.angle_gamma   90.00
#
_symmetry.space_group_name_H-M   'P 1'
#
loop_
_entity.id
_entity.type
_entity.pdbx_description
1 polymer ?
#
loop_
_entity_poly.entity_id
_entity_poly.type
_entity_poly.pdbx_seq_one_letter_code
_entity_poly.pdbx_strand_id
1 'polypeptide(L)'
;MKYFLLIIAAFLLIACTNDDSATDSSTSVVEEPPTISFDFSNLLAINFNSLLNYSEQYSPAYVTKDNTPAGNPITNEGATLGRILFYDKNLSVNNTVSCSSCHKQELAFSDDNTLSTGVDGSTGRHSMRLINTRFSNENRFLRDERANSLEEQTTMPIQDHVEMGFSGENGDLNFEDLITETRKYRILS
;
A
#
# COMPACT_ATOMS: atom_id res chain seq x y z
N MET A 1 47.30 20.33 -40.77
CA MET A 1 46.05 20.47 -40.00
C MET A 1 44.93 19.91 -40.84
N LYS A 2 44.01 19.13 -40.24
CA LYS A 2 42.95 18.31 -40.88
C LYS A 2 43.41 16.91 -41.27
N TYR A 3 43.03 15.79 -40.67
CA TYR A 3 42.30 15.43 -39.46
C TYR A 3 42.79 13.99 -39.22
N PHE A 4 43.56 13.66 -38.18
CA PHE A 4 43.10 13.22 -36.85
C PHE A 4 41.82 12.33 -36.81
N LEU A 5 41.29 11.88 -37.96
CA LEU A 5 40.02 11.14 -38.05
C LEU A 5 40.17 9.73 -38.66
N LEU A 6 41.38 9.18 -38.70
CA LEU A 6 41.66 7.85 -39.27
C LEU A 6 42.24 6.85 -38.26
N ILE A 7 42.18 7.13 -36.95
CA ILE A 7 42.81 6.30 -35.91
C ILE A 7 41.81 5.41 -35.13
N ILE A 8 40.49 5.50 -35.38
CA ILE A 8 39.49 4.73 -34.59
C ILE A 8 39.03 3.44 -35.30
N ALA A 9 39.53 3.13 -36.50
CA ALA A 9 39.08 1.96 -37.29
C ALA A 9 40.02 0.73 -37.26
N ALA A 10 41.03 0.70 -36.37
CA ALA A 10 42.08 -0.34 -36.39
C ALA A 10 42.26 -1.11 -35.06
N PHE A 11 41.31 -1.04 -34.13
CA PHE A 11 41.31 -1.85 -32.89
C PHE A 11 40.20 -2.91 -32.85
N LEU A 12 39.78 -3.38 -34.02
CA LEU A 12 39.23 -4.73 -34.19
C LEU A 12 40.41 -5.62 -34.59
N LEU A 13 40.64 -6.71 -33.85
CA LEU A 13 41.62 -7.81 -34.08
C LEU A 13 42.89 -7.78 -33.18
N ILE A 14 42.72 -8.05 -31.89
CA ILE A 14 43.68 -8.82 -31.06
C ILE A 14 42.81 -9.70 -30.15
N ALA A 15 42.44 -10.92 -30.54
CA ALA A 15 43.21 -12.17 -30.54
C ALA A 15 43.62 -12.64 -29.13
N CYS A 16 42.98 -13.75 -28.73
CA CYS A 16 43.10 -14.51 -27.49
C CYS A 16 44.47 -15.18 -27.29
N THR A 17 44.80 -15.53 -26.03
CA THR A 17 45.55 -16.71 -25.50
C THR A 17 45.84 -16.44 -24.01
N ASN A 18 45.79 -17.33 -23.00
CA ASN A 18 45.63 -18.79 -22.88
C ASN A 18 45.10 -19.14 -21.47
N ASP A 19 44.61 -20.39 -21.38
CA ASP A 19 44.28 -21.28 -20.25
C ASP A 19 44.78 -20.95 -18.83
N ASP A 20 43.90 -21.17 -17.83
CA ASP A 20 44.13 -22.22 -16.83
C ASP A 20 42.86 -22.55 -16.01
N SER A 21 42.79 -23.80 -15.60
CA SER A 21 41.63 -24.49 -15.01
C SER A 21 41.32 -24.06 -13.58
N ALA A 22 40.05 -23.80 -13.28
CA ALA A 22 39.45 -24.07 -11.97
C ALA A 22 37.91 -24.11 -12.09
N THR A 23 37.37 -25.32 -12.20
CA THR A 23 35.95 -25.59 -12.01
C THR A 23 35.60 -25.37 -10.54
N ASP A 24 35.14 -24.18 -10.18
CA ASP A 24 34.44 -23.96 -8.91
C ASP A 24 32.94 -23.95 -9.19
N SER A 25 32.36 -25.15 -9.19
CA SER A 25 30.91 -25.35 -9.15
C SER A 25 30.42 -25.08 -7.73
N SER A 26 30.51 -23.82 -7.30
CA SER A 26 29.79 -23.32 -6.14
C SER A 26 28.35 -23.03 -6.56
N THR A 27 27.56 -24.10 -6.70
CA THR A 27 26.10 -23.99 -6.69
C THR A 27 25.73 -23.58 -5.27
N SER A 28 25.51 -22.28 -5.05
CA SER A 28 24.87 -21.81 -3.82
C SER A 28 23.43 -22.34 -3.84
N VAL A 29 23.22 -23.49 -3.18
CA VAL A 29 21.91 -23.87 -2.70
C VAL A 29 21.51 -22.77 -1.72
N VAL A 30 20.73 -21.81 -2.20
CA VAL A 30 19.95 -20.94 -1.33
C VAL A 30 18.91 -21.88 -0.73
N GLU A 31 19.22 -22.46 0.44
CA GLU A 31 18.18 -23.07 1.25
C GLU A 31 17.17 -21.97 1.57
N GLU A 32 15.98 -22.06 0.99
CA GLU A 32 14.86 -21.24 1.44
C GLU A 32 14.72 -21.45 2.96
N PRO A 33 14.58 -20.37 3.74
CA PRO A 33 14.31 -20.50 5.15
C PRO A 33 13.07 -21.37 5.36
N PRO A 34 13.02 -22.17 6.44
CA PRO A 34 11.88 -23.04 6.71
C PRO A 34 10.60 -22.21 6.68
N THR A 35 9.71 -22.51 5.73
CA THR A 35 8.40 -21.88 5.61
C THR A 35 7.55 -22.34 6.79
N ILE A 36 7.54 -21.56 7.86
CA ILE A 36 6.55 -21.73 8.91
C ILE A 36 5.22 -21.26 8.32
N SER A 37 4.38 -22.21 7.92
CA SER A 37 3.03 -21.91 7.43
C SER A 37 2.19 -21.44 8.61
N PHE A 38 2.18 -20.13 8.86
CA PHE A 38 1.21 -19.52 9.76
C PHE A 38 -0.16 -19.50 9.06
N ASP A 39 -1.13 -20.20 9.64
CA ASP A 39 -2.51 -20.14 9.16
C ASP A 39 -3.19 -18.85 9.64
N PHE A 40 -2.98 -17.78 8.86
CA PHE A 40 -3.62 -16.48 9.07
C PHE A 40 -5.16 -16.54 8.98
N SER A 41 -5.72 -17.62 8.43
CA SER A 41 -7.17 -17.77 8.27
C SER A 41 -7.88 -17.76 9.61
N ASN A 42 -7.31 -18.45 10.60
CA ASN A 42 -7.86 -18.54 11.95
C ASN A 42 -7.66 -17.23 12.74
N LEU A 43 -6.54 -16.55 12.55
CA LEU A 43 -6.25 -15.28 13.22
C LEU A 43 -7.16 -14.14 12.73
N LEU A 44 -7.40 -14.09 11.43
CA LEU A 44 -8.18 -13.03 10.79
C LEU A 44 -9.67 -13.40 10.63
N ALA A 45 -10.05 -14.61 11.02
CA ALA A 45 -11.38 -15.19 10.77
C ALA A 45 -11.80 -15.09 9.29
N ILE A 46 -10.85 -15.27 8.37
CA ILE A 46 -11.03 -15.19 6.91
C ILE A 46 -10.64 -16.51 6.29
N ASN A 47 -11.50 -17.09 5.45
CA ASN A 47 -11.13 -18.25 4.65
C ASN A 47 -10.53 -17.81 3.31
N PHE A 48 -9.20 -17.85 3.19
CA PHE A 48 -8.51 -17.45 1.95
C PHE A 48 -8.83 -18.36 0.74
N ASN A 49 -9.33 -19.58 0.98
CA ASN A 49 -9.79 -20.47 -0.09
C ASN A 49 -11.24 -20.16 -0.54
N SER A 50 -11.95 -19.27 0.17
CA SER A 50 -13.33 -18.91 -0.11
C SER A 50 -13.60 -17.46 0.32
N LEU A 51 -13.06 -16.52 -0.45
CA LEU A 51 -13.27 -15.10 -0.23
C LEU A 51 -14.66 -14.66 -0.67
N LEU A 52 -15.13 -13.55 -0.10
CA LEU A 52 -16.34 -12.87 -0.56
C LEU A 52 -16.12 -12.33 -1.99
N ASN A 53 -17.17 -12.37 -2.81
CA ASN A 53 -17.13 -11.83 -4.17
C ASN A 53 -17.28 -10.31 -4.15
N TYR A 54 -16.15 -9.62 -4.10
CA TYR A 54 -16.03 -8.17 -4.23
C TYR A 54 -15.84 -7.72 -5.68
N SER A 55 -15.22 -8.54 -6.53
CA SER A 55 -14.93 -8.20 -7.93
C SER A 55 -16.19 -8.08 -8.80
N GLU A 56 -17.24 -8.84 -8.48
CA GLU A 56 -18.47 -8.91 -9.28
C GLU A 56 -19.69 -8.35 -8.52
N GLN A 57 -19.50 -7.23 -7.82
CA GLN A 57 -20.60 -6.57 -7.13
C GLN A 57 -21.69 -6.12 -8.11
N TYR A 58 -22.94 -6.50 -7.80
CA TYR A 58 -24.09 -6.00 -8.53
C TYR A 58 -24.23 -4.49 -8.34
N SER A 59 -24.25 -3.76 -9.44
CA SER A 59 -24.59 -2.34 -9.47
C SER A 59 -25.91 -2.16 -10.22
N PRO A 60 -26.93 -1.50 -9.63
CA PRO A 60 -28.18 -1.21 -10.32
C PRO A 60 -27.96 -0.38 -11.58
N ALA A 61 -28.78 -0.60 -12.61
CA ALA A 61 -28.63 0.07 -13.91
C ALA A 61 -28.71 1.61 -13.86
N TYR A 62 -29.28 2.19 -12.80
CA TYR A 62 -29.32 3.64 -12.60
C TYR A 62 -28.00 4.23 -12.07
N VAL A 63 -27.08 3.40 -11.57
CA VAL A 63 -25.73 3.81 -11.19
C VAL A 63 -24.88 3.84 -12.45
N THR A 64 -24.68 5.04 -12.99
CA THR A 64 -24.01 5.27 -14.29
C THR A 64 -22.57 5.75 -14.14
N LYS A 65 -22.06 5.81 -12.91
CA LYS A 65 -20.75 6.34 -12.57
C LYS A 65 -19.97 5.31 -11.80
N ASP A 66 -18.70 5.15 -12.16
CA ASP A 66 -17.72 4.32 -11.50
C ASP A 66 -16.35 4.97 -11.74
N ASN A 67 -15.70 5.44 -10.67
CA ASN A 67 -14.37 6.07 -10.73
C ASN A 67 -13.23 5.08 -10.40
N THR A 68 -13.51 3.76 -10.43
CA THR A 68 -12.48 2.72 -10.25
C THR A 68 -11.37 2.88 -11.31
N PRO A 69 -10.10 3.05 -10.92
CA PRO A 69 -9.00 3.21 -11.87
C PRO A 69 -8.80 1.94 -12.72
N ALA A 70 -8.63 2.10 -14.03
CA ALA A 70 -8.37 0.98 -14.94
C ALA A 70 -7.07 0.20 -14.60
N GLY A 71 -6.08 0.87 -14.01
CA GLY A 71 -4.82 0.27 -13.57
C GLY A 71 -4.87 -0.40 -12.19
N ASN A 72 -5.98 -0.27 -11.45
CA ASN A 72 -6.17 -0.86 -10.13
C ASN A 72 -7.62 -1.38 -9.97
N PRO A 73 -8.00 -2.43 -10.71
CA PRO A 73 -9.35 -2.99 -10.63
C PRO A 73 -9.58 -3.69 -9.27
N ILE A 74 -10.84 -3.75 -8.85
CA ILE A 74 -11.22 -4.45 -7.61
C ILE A 74 -11.05 -5.96 -7.78
N THR A 75 -10.22 -6.56 -6.92
CA THR A 75 -10.07 -8.01 -6.78
C THR A 75 -10.61 -8.47 -5.43
N ASN A 76 -10.97 -9.76 -5.30
CA ASN A 76 -11.47 -10.31 -4.03
C ASN A 76 -10.40 -10.26 -2.95
N GLU A 77 -9.16 -10.57 -3.33
CA GLU A 77 -7.98 -10.56 -2.47
C GLU A 77 -7.64 -9.14 -2.04
N GLY A 78 -7.61 -8.20 -2.98
CA GLY A 78 -7.30 -6.79 -2.72
C GLY A 78 -8.35 -6.14 -1.82
N ALA A 79 -9.64 -6.36 -2.07
CA ALA A 79 -10.71 -5.86 -1.22
C ALA A 79 -10.70 -6.51 0.18
N THR A 80 -10.37 -7.80 0.27
CA THR A 80 -10.21 -8.49 1.56
C THR A 80 -9.05 -7.91 2.37
N LEU A 81 -7.89 -7.69 1.74
CA LEU A 81 -6.75 -7.03 2.37
C LEU A 81 -7.09 -5.61 2.82
N GLY A 82 -7.73 -4.82 1.94
CA GLY A 82 -8.18 -3.47 2.28
C GLY A 82 -9.14 -3.47 3.48
N ARG A 83 -10.04 -4.45 3.58
CA ARG A 83 -10.91 -4.62 4.76
C ARG A 83 -10.12 -4.90 6.02
N ILE A 84 -9.11 -5.77 5.99
CA ILE A 84 -8.25 -6.03 7.16
C ILE A 84 -7.56 -4.73 7.60
N LEU A 85 -6.90 -4.04 6.66
CA LEU A 85 -6.16 -2.81 6.92
C LEU A 85 -7.07 -1.68 7.44
N PHE A 86 -8.32 -1.60 6.96
CA PHE A 86 -9.29 -0.60 7.42
C PHE A 86 -9.53 -0.64 8.94
N TYR A 87 -9.41 -1.82 9.55
CA TYR A 87 -9.59 -2.05 10.98
C TYR A 87 -8.26 -2.20 11.74
N ASP A 88 -7.11 -2.19 11.05
CA ASP A 88 -5.81 -2.43 11.67
C ASP A 88 -5.30 -1.15 12.35
N LYS A 89 -5.14 -1.21 13.68
CA LYS A 89 -4.61 -0.10 14.46
C LYS A 89 -3.09 0.01 14.38
N ASN A 90 -2.39 -1.04 13.95
CA ASN A 90 -0.93 -1.02 13.77
C ASN A 90 -0.47 -0.07 12.66
N LEU A 91 -1.42 0.47 11.88
CA LEU A 91 -1.16 1.55 10.92
C LEU A 91 -1.04 2.93 11.59
N SER A 92 -1.27 3.05 12.90
CA SER A 92 -1.08 4.29 13.66
C SER A 92 0.14 4.20 14.58
N VAL A 93 0.82 5.33 14.79
CA VAL A 93 2.12 5.41 15.49
C VAL A 93 2.09 4.88 16.92
N ASN A 94 0.92 4.88 17.57
CA ASN A 94 0.72 4.42 18.94
C ASN A 94 -0.26 3.23 19.05
N ASN A 95 -0.62 2.61 17.93
CA ASN A 95 -1.54 1.47 17.85
C ASN A 95 -2.95 1.72 18.43
N THR A 96 -3.43 2.97 18.44
CA THR A 96 -4.75 3.32 19.02
C THR A 96 -5.84 3.60 17.98
N VAL A 97 -5.48 4.05 16.78
CA VAL A 97 -6.37 4.54 15.73
C VAL A 97 -6.24 3.70 14.46
N SER A 98 -7.36 3.49 13.77
CA SER A 98 -7.46 2.85 12.45
C SER A 98 -8.43 3.67 11.59
N CYS A 99 -8.55 3.35 10.29
CA CYS A 99 -9.54 4.01 9.43
C CYS A 99 -10.95 3.91 10.03
N SER A 100 -11.31 2.75 10.59
CA SER A 100 -12.60 2.49 11.23
C SER A 100 -12.86 3.29 12.51
N SER A 101 -11.83 3.92 13.10
CA SER A 101 -11.99 4.74 14.31
C SER A 101 -12.78 6.03 14.01
N CYS A 102 -12.57 6.59 12.81
CA CYS A 102 -13.23 7.81 12.34
C CYS A 102 -14.28 7.55 11.24
N HIS A 103 -14.21 6.39 10.56
CA HIS A 103 -15.14 5.99 9.50
C HIS A 103 -15.94 4.75 9.93
N LYS A 104 -16.86 4.95 10.88
CA LYS A 104 -17.61 3.88 11.56
C LYS A 104 -18.67 3.28 10.64
N GLN A 105 -18.62 1.97 10.43
CA GLN A 105 -19.48 1.28 9.46
C GLN A 105 -20.98 1.45 9.80
N GLU A 106 -21.33 1.40 11.09
CA GLU A 106 -22.68 1.60 11.62
C GLU A 106 -23.23 3.03 11.39
N LEU A 107 -22.35 3.99 11.09
CA LEU A 107 -22.68 5.37 10.74
C LEU A 107 -22.44 5.66 9.25
N ALA A 108 -22.62 4.65 8.40
CA ALA A 108 -22.36 4.73 6.95
C ALA A 108 -20.91 5.17 6.63
N PHE A 109 -19.95 4.68 7.41
CA PHE A 109 -18.53 5.00 7.33
C PHE A 109 -18.21 6.48 7.60
N SER A 110 -18.91 7.09 8.56
CA SER A 110 -18.67 8.45 9.06
C SER A 110 -18.41 8.44 10.57
N ASP A 111 -18.24 9.61 11.19
CA ASP A 111 -18.06 9.78 12.63
C ASP A 111 -19.26 10.50 13.24
N ASP A 112 -19.62 10.12 14.47
CA ASP A 112 -20.60 10.83 15.30
C ASP A 112 -20.02 12.08 15.98
N ASN A 113 -18.70 12.12 16.15
CA ASN A 113 -18.01 13.33 16.61
C ASN A 113 -17.96 14.38 15.51
N THR A 114 -18.02 15.67 15.87
CA THR A 114 -17.83 16.79 14.91
C THR A 114 -16.39 16.87 14.40
N LEU A 115 -15.42 16.56 15.25
CA LEU A 115 -14.02 16.38 14.90
C LEU A 115 -13.62 15.01 15.41
N SER A 116 -12.97 14.21 14.56
CA SER A 116 -12.58 12.87 14.94
C SER A 116 -11.44 12.90 15.97
N THR A 117 -11.30 11.83 16.75
CA THR A 117 -10.15 11.67 17.66
C THR A 117 -9.07 10.85 16.96
N GLY A 118 -7.91 11.46 16.75
CA GLY A 118 -6.71 10.80 16.22
C GLY A 118 -5.68 10.54 17.32
N VAL A 119 -4.44 10.24 16.91
CA VAL A 119 -3.36 9.86 17.84
C VAL A 119 -2.88 11.01 18.73
N ASP A 120 -3.04 12.26 18.28
CA ASP A 120 -2.64 13.47 19.01
C ASP A 120 -3.80 14.48 19.14
N GLY A 121 -4.97 13.98 19.56
CA GLY A 121 -6.13 14.81 19.86
C GLY A 121 -7.17 14.87 18.75
N SER A 122 -7.85 16.01 18.59
CA SER A 122 -8.95 16.16 17.64
C SER A 122 -8.45 16.57 16.25
N THR A 123 -8.96 15.92 15.20
CA THR A 123 -8.66 16.28 13.81
C THR A 123 -9.14 17.68 13.47
N GLY A 124 -8.59 18.27 12.40
CA GLY A 124 -8.97 19.62 11.98
C GLY A 124 -10.36 19.73 11.35
N ARG A 125 -10.97 18.61 10.94
CA ARG A 125 -12.25 18.56 10.22
C ARG A 125 -13.04 17.28 10.51
N HIS A 126 -14.35 17.36 10.33
CA HIS A 126 -15.27 16.21 10.36
C HIS A 126 -14.93 15.17 9.28
N SER A 127 -14.95 13.89 9.66
CA SER A 127 -14.69 12.77 8.74
C SER A 127 -15.83 12.62 7.72
N MET A 128 -15.46 12.63 6.44
CA MET A 128 -16.44 12.42 5.37
C MET A 128 -16.93 10.96 5.38
N ARG A 129 -18.22 10.75 5.13
CA ARG A 129 -18.74 9.39 4.90
C ARG A 129 -18.04 8.77 3.67
N LEU A 130 -17.69 7.49 3.75
CA LEU A 130 -17.06 6.77 2.63
C LEU A 130 -18.04 5.99 1.74
N ILE A 131 -19.31 5.95 2.11
CA ILE A 131 -20.32 5.25 1.30
C ILE A 131 -20.45 5.87 -0.10
N ASN A 132 -20.47 5.00 -1.13
CA ASN A 132 -20.62 5.34 -2.54
C ASN A 132 -19.52 6.21 -3.17
N THR A 133 -18.35 6.36 -2.53
CA THR A 133 -17.21 7.10 -3.11
C THR A 133 -16.78 6.56 -4.47
N ARG A 134 -16.89 5.25 -4.70
CA ARG A 134 -16.66 4.60 -6.00
C ARG A 134 -17.57 5.12 -7.11
N PHE A 135 -18.79 5.51 -6.78
CA PHE A 135 -19.83 5.86 -7.78
C PHE A 135 -20.05 7.36 -7.90
N SER A 136 -19.10 8.15 -7.42
CA SER A 136 -19.19 9.61 -7.37
C SER A 136 -18.69 10.23 -8.69
N ASN A 137 -19.04 11.49 -8.96
CA ASN A 137 -18.58 12.19 -10.18
C ASN A 137 -17.18 12.78 -10.01
N GLU A 138 -16.74 12.88 -8.77
CA GLU A 138 -15.48 13.45 -8.35
C GLU A 138 -14.35 12.46 -8.64
N ASN A 139 -13.31 12.95 -9.30
CA ASN A 139 -12.05 12.22 -9.51
C ASN A 139 -10.95 12.71 -8.56
N ARG A 140 -11.31 13.59 -7.62
CA ARG A 140 -10.44 14.13 -6.59
C ARG A 140 -11.09 13.87 -5.24
N PHE A 141 -10.25 13.65 -4.24
CA PHE A 141 -10.66 13.18 -2.92
C PHE A 141 -10.28 14.20 -1.86
N LEU A 142 -10.87 14.03 -0.67
CA LEU A 142 -10.85 14.98 0.43
C LEU A 142 -11.70 16.23 0.14
N ARG A 143 -12.07 16.94 1.19
CA ARG A 143 -13.04 18.06 1.11
C ARG A 143 -12.49 19.26 0.33
N ASP A 144 -11.17 19.39 0.25
CA ASP A 144 -10.43 20.40 -0.52
C ASP A 144 -9.86 19.84 -1.83
N GLU A 145 -10.29 18.63 -2.21
CA GLU A 145 -9.91 17.94 -3.44
C GLU A 145 -8.41 17.69 -3.60
N ARG A 146 -7.59 17.83 -2.56
CA ARG A 146 -6.12 17.82 -2.73
C ARG A 146 -5.53 16.47 -3.16
N ALA A 147 -6.25 15.36 -2.97
CA ALA A 147 -5.82 14.04 -3.41
C ALA A 147 -6.38 13.73 -4.81
N ASN A 148 -5.52 13.26 -5.72
CA ASN A 148 -5.85 13.01 -7.12
C ASN A 148 -6.29 11.57 -7.40
N SER A 149 -6.15 10.69 -6.41
CA SER A 149 -6.65 9.31 -6.47
C SER A 149 -7.09 8.82 -5.08
N LEU A 150 -7.80 7.70 -5.07
CA LEU A 150 -8.20 7.05 -3.82
C LEU A 150 -6.98 6.55 -3.06
N GLU A 151 -6.01 5.98 -3.76
CA GLU A 151 -4.74 5.51 -3.20
C GLU A 151 -3.98 6.64 -2.51
N GLU A 152 -3.87 7.81 -3.17
CA GLU A 152 -3.27 9.00 -2.57
C GLU A 152 -4.05 9.46 -1.33
N GLN A 153 -5.38 9.46 -1.39
CA GLN A 153 -6.20 9.82 -0.23
C GLN A 153 -6.01 8.85 0.94
N THR A 154 -5.79 7.56 0.69
CA THR A 154 -5.65 6.57 1.76
C THR A 154 -4.32 6.68 2.53
N THR A 155 -3.26 7.21 1.92
CA THR A 155 -1.97 7.39 2.61
C THR A 155 -1.92 8.68 3.43
N MET A 156 -2.67 9.71 3.05
CA MET A 156 -2.64 11.01 3.72
C MET A 156 -2.99 10.95 5.22
N PRO A 157 -4.04 10.24 5.69
CA PRO A 157 -4.32 10.06 7.12
C PRO A 157 -3.20 9.36 7.88
N ILE A 158 -2.54 8.39 7.24
CA ILE A 158 -1.41 7.66 7.82
C ILE A 158 -0.27 8.63 8.11
N GLN A 159 -0.04 9.57 7.18
CA GLN A 159 1.02 10.57 7.21
C GLN A 159 0.63 11.87 7.93
N ASP A 160 -0.57 12.00 8.47
CA ASP A 160 -0.98 13.18 9.22
C ASP A 160 -0.66 13.00 10.71
N HIS A 161 0.00 14.01 11.30
CA HIS A 161 0.44 14.02 12.70
C HIS A 161 -0.69 13.76 13.71
N VAL A 162 -1.85 14.34 13.43
CA VAL A 162 -2.98 14.31 14.36
C VAL A 162 -3.82 13.06 14.12
N GLU A 163 -3.96 12.63 12.86
CA GLU A 163 -4.77 11.46 12.51
C GLU A 163 -4.11 10.14 12.94
N MET A 164 -3.11 9.63 12.21
CA MET A 164 -2.47 8.34 12.50
C MET A 164 -0.96 8.43 12.80
N GLY A 165 -0.30 9.53 12.47
CA GLY A 165 0.96 9.94 13.08
C GLY A 165 2.28 9.53 12.40
N PHE A 166 2.28 8.92 11.22
CA PHE A 166 3.51 8.58 10.47
C PHE A 166 3.96 9.70 9.53
N SER A 167 4.02 10.91 10.06
CA SER A 167 4.23 12.16 9.34
C SER A 167 5.68 12.50 9.03
N GLY A 168 6.63 12.03 9.85
CA GLY A 168 8.05 12.34 9.71
C GLY A 168 8.46 13.76 10.11
N GLU A 169 7.55 14.61 10.61
CA GLU A 169 7.92 15.94 11.14
C GLU A 169 7.92 15.95 12.69
N ASN A 170 8.51 16.98 13.29
CA ASN A 170 8.49 17.19 14.74
C ASN A 170 9.04 16.03 15.60
N GLY A 171 9.79 15.10 15.00
CA GLY A 171 10.34 13.91 15.67
C GLY A 171 9.46 12.67 15.55
N ASP A 172 8.34 12.74 14.83
CA ASP A 172 7.48 11.61 14.56
C ASP A 172 8.14 10.61 13.61
N LEU A 173 7.72 9.35 13.73
CA LEU A 173 8.05 8.33 12.73
C LEU A 173 7.47 8.74 11.38
N ASN A 174 8.12 8.32 10.30
CA ASN A 174 7.65 8.55 8.94
C ASN A 174 7.01 7.28 8.34
N PHE A 175 6.40 7.42 7.17
CA PHE A 175 5.74 6.30 6.49
C PHE A 175 6.68 5.11 6.19
N GLU A 176 7.96 5.35 5.91
CA GLU A 176 8.93 4.26 5.68
C GLU A 176 9.25 3.47 6.96
N ASP A 177 9.15 4.10 8.13
CA ASP A 177 9.28 3.41 9.41
C ASP A 177 8.12 2.41 9.61
N LEU A 178 6.89 2.81 9.27
CA LEU A 178 5.73 1.90 9.27
C LEU A 178 5.94 0.72 8.29
N ILE A 179 6.41 1.00 7.07
CA ILE A 179 6.69 -0.04 6.08
C ILE A 179 7.80 -0.99 6.57
N THR A 180 8.80 -0.47 7.27
CA THR A 180 9.89 -1.27 7.83
C THR A 180 9.40 -2.17 8.95
N GLU A 181 8.61 -1.65 9.89
CA GLU A 181 8.04 -2.45 10.98
C GLU A 181 7.08 -3.52 10.46
N THR A 182 6.17 -3.18 9.52
CA THR A 182 5.27 -4.17 8.90
C THR A 182 6.02 -5.27 8.15
N ARG A 183 7.15 -4.95 7.49
CA ARG A 183 8.04 -5.96 6.87
C ARG A 183 8.75 -6.83 7.88
N LYS A 184 9.14 -6.31 9.03
CA LYS A 184 9.77 -7.09 10.11
C LYS A 184 8.83 -8.18 10.62
N TYR A 185 7.54 -7.88 10.77
CA TYR A 185 6.54 -8.89 11.10
C TYR A 185 6.40 -9.99 10.03
N ARG A 186 6.62 -9.65 8.75
CA ARG A 186 6.62 -10.61 7.62
C ARG A 186 7.83 -11.54 7.60
N ILE A 187 8.98 -11.13 8.16
CA ILE A 187 10.20 -11.96 8.22
C ILE A 187 10.18 -12.88 9.46
N LEU A 188 9.40 -12.52 10.48
CA LEU A 188 9.29 -13.28 11.74
C LEU A 188 8.11 -14.28 11.76
N SER A 189 7.29 -14.30 10.71
CA SER A 189 6.23 -15.29 10.45
C SER A 189 6.60 -16.15 9.26
#